data_AF-A0AAQ0A285-F1
#
_entry.id   AF-A0AAQ0A285-F1
#
_cell.length_a   1.000
_cell.length_b   1.000
_cell.length_c   1.000
_cell.angle_alpha   90.00
_cell.angle_beta   90.00
_cell.angle_gamma   90.00
#
_symmetry.space_group_name_H-M   'P 1'
#
loop_
_entity.id
_entity.type
_entity.pdbx_description
1 polymer ?
#
loop_
_entity_poly.entity_id
_entity_poly.type
_entity_poly.pdbx_seq_one_letter_code
_entity_poly.pdbx_strand_id
1 'polypeptide(L)'
;MVDILQSVPYSAPTYSIRTTDVFDVWFAGLPDRLARRRIQARIDRLSMGNPGDWKSAGSPVVEMRIDHGPGYRIYYARRGTIWVILLCGGDKSTQRADIRAAHAMLAHLDME
;
A
#
# COMPACT_ATOMS: atom_id res chain seq x y z
N MET A 1 31.82 21.92 26.92
CA MET A 1 30.37 21.93 26.60
C MET A 1 30.24 21.34 25.21
N VAL A 2 30.28 20.00 25.12
CA VAL A 2 30.04 19.28 23.87
C VAL A 2 28.54 19.01 23.82
N ASP A 3 27.87 19.62 22.85
CA ASP A 3 26.44 19.46 22.64
C ASP A 3 26.23 18.03 22.13
N ILE A 4 25.79 17.15 23.01
CA ILE A 4 25.38 15.78 22.66
C ILE A 4 24.04 15.93 21.97
N LEU A 5 24.07 16.25 20.67
CA LEU A 5 22.94 16.05 19.78
C LEU A 5 22.71 14.55 19.68
N GLN A 6 21.87 14.12 20.61
CA GLN A 6 21.08 12.91 20.64
C GLN A 6 21.13 12.14 19.32
N SER A 7 21.90 11.06 19.34
CA SER A 7 21.70 9.94 18.43
C SER A 7 20.33 9.33 18.74
N VAL A 8 19.25 10.00 18.36
CA VAL A 8 17.97 9.33 18.21
C VAL A 8 18.18 8.41 17.01
N PRO A 9 18.21 7.08 17.17
CA PRO A 9 18.25 6.22 16.01
C PRO A 9 17.06 6.60 15.14
N TYR A 10 17.29 6.91 13.87
CA TYR A 10 16.26 7.14 12.87
C TYR A 10 15.56 5.78 12.68
N SER A 11 14.68 5.42 13.61
CA SER A 11 13.90 4.20 13.55
C SER A 11 12.94 4.38 12.39
N ALA A 12 13.04 3.52 11.38
CA ALA A 12 12.18 3.61 10.21
C ALA A 12 10.71 3.65 10.69
N PRO A 13 9.88 4.54 10.14
CA PRO A 13 8.49 4.66 10.56
C PRO A 13 7.80 3.31 10.37
N THR A 14 7.26 2.78 11.47
CA THR A 14 6.43 1.58 11.43
C THR A 14 4.98 2.01 11.22
N TYR A 15 4.38 1.55 10.12
CA TYR A 15 3.00 1.80 9.76
C TYR A 15 2.12 0.63 10.19
N SER A 16 0.98 0.93 10.78
CA SER A 16 -0.10 -0.02 10.95
C SER A 16 -0.88 -0.14 9.63
N ILE A 17 -1.00 -1.36 9.13
CA ILE A 17 -1.72 -1.65 7.88
C ILE A 17 -3.19 -1.94 8.20
N ARG A 18 -4.10 -1.26 7.49
CA ARG A 18 -5.53 -1.60 7.40
C ARG A 18 -5.86 -1.98 5.97
N THR A 19 -6.88 -2.81 5.81
CA THR A 19 -7.41 -3.24 4.51
C THR A 19 -8.88 -2.83 4.42
N THR A 20 -9.35 -2.62 3.20
CA THR A 20 -10.79 -2.60 2.89
C THR A 20 -11.26 -4.01 2.57
N ASP A 21 -12.56 -4.26 2.69
CA ASP A 21 -13.17 -5.52 2.26
C ASP A 21 -12.90 -5.80 0.77
N VAL A 22 -12.84 -4.75 -0.05
CA VAL A 22 -12.56 -4.86 -1.48
C VAL A 22 -11.15 -5.40 -1.72
N PHE A 23 -10.16 -4.90 -0.97
CA PHE A 23 -8.81 -5.44 -1.02
C PHE A 23 -8.78 -6.89 -0.54
N ASP A 24 -9.44 -7.20 0.57
CA ASP A 24 -9.41 -8.54 1.18
C ASP A 24 -10.04 -9.60 0.27
N VAL A 25 -11.19 -9.28 -0.35
CA VAL A 25 -11.84 -10.15 -1.34
C VAL A 25 -10.94 -10.37 -2.56
N TRP A 26 -10.35 -9.30 -3.10
CA TRP A 26 -9.43 -9.41 -4.24
C TRP A 26 -8.22 -10.29 -3.90
N PHE A 27 -7.57 -10.02 -2.76
CA PHE A 27 -6.36 -10.73 -2.34
C PHE A 27 -6.62 -12.21 -2.07
N ALA A 28 -7.74 -12.54 -1.40
CA ALA A 28 -8.16 -13.91 -1.18
C ALA A 28 -8.46 -14.66 -2.49
N GLY A 29 -9.04 -13.95 -3.48
CA GLY A 29 -9.42 -14.48 -4.79
C GLY A 29 -8.25 -14.76 -5.74
N LEU A 30 -7.02 -14.35 -5.42
CA LEU A 30 -5.87 -14.58 -6.30
C LEU A 30 -5.55 -16.10 -6.42
N PRO A 31 -5.61 -16.68 -7.63
CA PRO A 31 -5.31 -18.10 -7.84
C PRO A 31 -3.80 -18.40 -7.72
N ASP A 32 -2.97 -17.42 -8.05
CA ASP A 32 -1.51 -17.54 -8.00
C ASP A 32 -1.00 -17.43 -6.56
N ARG A 33 -0.66 -18.59 -5.99
CA ARG A 33 -0.10 -18.69 -4.62
C ARG A 33 1.23 -17.97 -4.47
N LEU A 34 2.06 -17.91 -5.52
CA LEU A 34 3.33 -17.21 -5.48
C LEU A 34 3.11 -15.70 -5.50
N ALA A 35 2.15 -15.22 -6.29
CA ALA A 35 1.74 -13.82 -6.28
C ALA A 35 1.27 -13.39 -4.88
N ARG A 36 0.40 -14.17 -4.22
CA ARG A 36 -0.06 -13.88 -2.85
C ARG A 36 1.08 -13.73 -1.86
N ARG A 37 2.06 -14.65 -1.89
CA ARG A 37 3.25 -14.57 -1.01
C ARG A 37 4.11 -13.34 -1.31
N ARG A 38 4.33 -13.01 -2.58
CA ARG A 38 5.09 -11.82 -2.98
C ARG A 38 4.41 -10.51 -2.57
N ILE A 39 3.09 -10.47 -2.69
CA ILE A 39 2.26 -9.34 -2.26
C ILE A 39 2.33 -9.20 -0.73
N GLN A 40 2.13 -10.28 0.03
CA GLN A 40 2.23 -10.25 1.49
C GLN A 40 3.59 -9.75 1.95
N ALA A 41 4.68 -10.31 1.42
CA ALA A 41 6.04 -9.86 1.73
C ALA A 41 6.31 -8.39 1.32
N ARG A 42 5.51 -7.83 0.41
CA ARG A 42 5.59 -6.40 0.08
C ARG A 42 4.78 -5.55 1.05
N ILE A 43 3.63 -6.01 1.51
CA ILE A 43 2.84 -5.37 2.56
C ILE A 43 3.63 -5.32 3.88
N ASP A 44 4.31 -6.41 4.23
CA ASP A 44 5.18 -6.46 5.41
C ASP A 44 6.33 -5.44 5.31
N ARG A 45 6.89 -5.25 4.12
CA ARG A 45 7.91 -4.20 3.91
C ARG A 45 7.32 -2.80 3.92
N LEU A 46 6.13 -2.62 3.39
CA LEU A 46 5.39 -1.35 3.45
C LEU A 46 5.11 -0.94 4.90
N SER A 47 4.77 -1.89 5.78
CA SER A 47 4.61 -1.61 7.22
C SER A 47 5.91 -1.15 7.88
N MET A 48 7.06 -1.54 7.35
CA MET A 48 8.38 -1.05 7.77
C MET A 48 8.86 0.19 6.99
N GLY A 49 7.97 0.83 6.22
CA GLY A 49 8.25 2.03 5.44
C GLY A 49 9.00 1.82 4.13
N ASN A 50 9.09 0.57 3.66
CA ASN A 50 9.73 0.21 2.40
C ASN A 50 8.71 -0.38 1.39
N PRO A 51 7.98 0.46 0.63
CA PRO A 51 7.06 -0.01 -0.42
C PRO A 51 7.75 -0.70 -1.62
N GLY A 52 9.08 -0.63 -1.73
CA GLY A 52 9.81 -1.06 -2.93
C GLY A 52 9.44 -0.21 -4.15
N ASP A 53 9.09 -0.85 -5.26
CA ASP A 53 8.61 -0.16 -6.46
C ASP A 53 7.20 0.42 -6.27
N TRP A 54 7.07 1.74 -6.34
CA TRP A 54 5.80 2.46 -6.23
C TRP A 54 5.76 3.68 -7.16
N LYS A 55 4.54 4.17 -7.43
CA LYS A 55 4.27 5.43 -8.14
C LYS A 55 3.09 6.16 -7.52
N SER A 56 3.04 7.49 -7.69
CA SER A 56 1.80 8.23 -7.42
C SER A 56 0.71 7.79 -8.41
N ALA A 57 -0.50 7.57 -7.90
CA ALA A 57 -1.71 7.29 -8.68
C ALA A 57 -2.68 8.49 -8.64
N GLY A 58 -2.13 9.69 -8.47
CA GLY A 58 -2.87 10.89 -8.12
C GLY A 58 -3.00 11.01 -6.61
N SER A 59 -2.48 12.10 -6.03
CA SER A 59 -2.51 12.32 -4.58
C SER A 59 -3.96 12.29 -4.07
N PRO A 60 -4.24 11.65 -2.93
CA PRO A 60 -3.29 11.01 -2.00
C PRO A 60 -3.06 9.49 -2.24
N VAL A 61 -3.53 8.93 -3.35
CA VAL A 61 -3.42 7.49 -3.66
C VAL A 61 -2.05 7.16 -4.26
N VAL A 62 -1.48 6.05 -3.79
CA VAL A 62 -0.20 5.50 -4.21
C VAL A 62 -0.38 4.10 -4.78
N GLU A 63 0.26 3.81 -5.91
CA GLU A 63 0.32 2.50 -6.53
C GLU A 63 1.62 1.78 -6.14
N MET A 64 1.51 0.64 -5.47
CA MET A 64 2.60 -0.30 -5.24
C MET A 64 2.64 -1.34 -6.35
N ARG A 65 3.80 -1.49 -7.00
CA ARG A 65 3.98 -2.33 -8.18
C ARG A 65 4.71 -3.62 -7.83
N ILE A 66 4.12 -4.75 -8.23
CA ILE A 66 4.71 -6.08 -8.11
C ILE A 66 4.91 -6.63 -9.53
N ASP A 67 6.18 -6.75 -9.94
CA ASP A 67 6.54 -7.32 -11.23
C ASP A 67 6.57 -8.86 -11.14
N HIS A 68 5.39 -9.45 -11.24
CA HIS A 68 5.15 -10.90 -11.24
C HIS A 68 3.83 -11.17 -11.95
N GLY A 69 3.79 -12.22 -12.80
CA GLY A 69 2.59 -12.60 -13.55
C GLY A 69 2.06 -11.45 -14.42
N PRO A 70 0.76 -11.07 -14.32
CA PRO A 70 0.16 -9.98 -15.11
C PRO A 70 0.66 -8.57 -14.73
N GLY A 71 1.53 -8.47 -13.72
CA GLY A 71 2.01 -7.20 -13.18
C GLY A 71 1.03 -6.62 -12.18
N TYR A 72 0.91 -7.24 -11.01
CA TYR A 72 -0.01 -6.84 -9.95
C TYR A 72 0.27 -5.42 -9.42
N ARG A 73 -0.82 -4.76 -9.02
CA ARG A 73 -0.85 -3.40 -8.48
C ARG A 73 -1.71 -3.36 -7.23
N ILE A 74 -1.22 -2.68 -6.20
CA ILE A 74 -1.96 -2.45 -4.95
C ILE A 74 -2.05 -0.95 -4.75
N TYR A 75 -3.26 -0.45 -4.53
CA TYR A 75 -3.51 0.97 -4.33
C TYR A 75 -3.74 1.22 -2.87
N TYR A 76 -3.01 2.17 -2.31
CA TYR A 76 -3.08 2.49 -0.89
C TYR A 76 -2.97 3.99 -0.67
N ALA A 77 -3.43 4.43 0.51
CA ALA A 77 -3.25 5.80 0.97
C ALA A 77 -2.70 5.80 2.40
N ARG A 78 -2.03 6.89 2.77
CA ARG A 78 -1.59 7.12 4.15
C ARG A 78 -2.58 8.03 4.86
N ARG A 79 -2.98 7.68 6.09
CA ARG A 79 -3.83 8.53 6.95
C ARG A 79 -3.06 8.87 8.23
N GLY A 80 -2.81 10.16 8.44
CA GLY A 80 -1.93 10.62 9.53
C GLY A 80 -0.50 10.10 9.40
N THR A 81 0.18 9.92 10.53
CA THR A 81 1.60 9.56 10.59
C THR A 81 1.86 8.05 10.61
N ILE A 82 0.89 7.25 11.04
CA ILE A 82 1.09 5.82 11.33
C ILE A 82 0.22 4.87 10.51
N TRP A 83 -0.82 5.32 9.81
CA TRP A 83 -1.73 4.42 9.11
C TRP A 83 -1.48 4.35 7.62
N VAL A 84 -1.49 3.13 7.09
CA VAL A 84 -1.58 2.83 5.66
C VAL A 84 -2.84 2.00 5.44
N ILE A 85 -3.69 2.43 4.50
CA ILE A 85 -4.92 1.74 4.14
C ILE A 85 -4.77 1.17 2.74
N LEU A 86 -4.82 -0.15 2.59
CA LEU A 86 -4.86 -0.83 1.30
C LEU A 86 -6.31 -0.80 0.78
N LEU A 87 -6.53 -0.08 -0.31
CA LEU A 87 -7.85 0.27 -0.83
C LEU A 87 -8.39 -0.79 -1.79
N CYS A 88 -7.56 -1.22 -2.73
CA CYS A 88 -7.89 -2.27 -3.68
C CYS A 88 -6.61 -2.81 -4.33
N GLY A 89 -6.74 -3.88 -5.09
CA GLY A 89 -5.69 -4.40 -5.94
C GLY A 89 -6.23 -4.84 -7.28
N GLY A 90 -5.32 -5.01 -8.22
CA GLY A 90 -5.60 -5.44 -9.58
C GLY A 90 -4.31 -5.79 -10.29
N ASP A 91 -4.32 -5.71 -11.60
CA ASP A 91 -3.12 -5.86 -12.42
C ASP A 91 -3.01 -4.76 -13.48
N LYS A 92 -2.01 -4.85 -14.32
CA LYS A 92 -1.72 -3.83 -15.34
C LYS A 92 -2.90 -3.61 -16.29
N SER A 93 -3.75 -4.61 -16.54
CA SER A 93 -4.88 -4.52 -17.46
C SER A 93 -6.05 -3.71 -16.88
N THR A 94 -6.24 -3.73 -15.56
CA THR A 94 -7.33 -3.03 -14.85
C THR A 94 -6.90 -1.68 -14.27
N GLN A 95 -5.61 -1.32 -14.38
CA GLN A 95 -4.99 -0.18 -13.70
C GLN A 95 -5.84 1.10 -13.71
N ARG A 96 -6.35 1.53 -14.87
CA ARG A 96 -7.14 2.77 -14.97
C ARG A 96 -8.44 2.70 -14.16
N ALA A 97 -9.10 1.55 -14.13
CA ALA A 97 -10.33 1.34 -13.37
C ALA A 97 -10.03 1.29 -11.87
N ASP A 98 -8.97 0.59 -11.48
CA ASP A 98 -8.58 0.44 -10.07
C ASP A 98 -8.17 1.77 -9.45
N ILE A 99 -7.43 2.62 -10.18
CA ILE A 99 -7.09 3.97 -9.71
C ILE A 99 -8.36 4.79 -9.41
N ARG A 100 -9.35 4.75 -10.31
CA ARG A 100 -10.63 5.47 -10.09
C ARG A 100 -11.37 4.92 -8.88
N ALA A 101 -11.41 3.59 -8.74
CA ALA A 101 -12.05 2.93 -7.62
C ALA A 101 -11.37 3.28 -6.28
N ALA A 102 -10.03 3.31 -6.25
CA ALA A 102 -9.26 3.67 -5.06
C ALA A 102 -9.56 5.10 -4.58
N HIS A 103 -9.59 6.07 -5.49
CA HIS A 103 -9.97 7.46 -5.17
C HIS A 103 -11.40 7.56 -4.63
N ALA A 104 -12.34 6.86 -5.26
CA ALA A 104 -13.71 6.82 -4.79
C ALA A 104 -13.81 6.22 -3.38
N MET A 105 -13.17 5.08 -3.11
CA MET A 105 -13.16 4.45 -1.79
C MET A 105 -12.58 5.37 -0.72
N LEU A 106 -11.45 6.02 -1.01
CA LEU A 106 -10.81 6.90 -0.05
C LEU A 106 -11.73 8.07 0.34
N ALA A 107 -12.42 8.67 -0.63
CA ALA A 107 -13.37 9.75 -0.36
C ALA A 107 -14.49 9.33 0.61
N HIS A 108 -14.90 8.06 0.59
CA HIS A 108 -15.92 7.54 1.53
C HIS A 108 -15.33 7.25 2.92
N LEU A 109 -14.05 6.84 3.00
CA LEU A 109 -13.37 6.58 4.27
C LEU A 109 -13.04 7.87 5.05
N ASP A 110 -12.91 9.01 4.37
CA ASP A 110 -12.68 10.31 5.01
C ASP A 110 -13.98 10.96 5.50
N MET A 111 -15.14 10.41 5.13
CA MET A 111 -16.45 10.84 5.64
C MET A 111 -16.84 10.17 6.97
N GLU A 112 -16.02 9.23 7.45
CA GLU A 112 -16.12 8.54 8.75
C GLU A 112 -14.99 8.99 9.71
#